data_AF-A0A527CTM0-F1
#
_entry.id   AF-A0A527CTM0-F1
#
_cell.length_a   1.000
_cell.length_b   1.000
_cell.length_c   1.000
_cell.angle_alpha   90.00
_cell.angle_beta   90.00
_cell.angle_gamma   90.00
#
_symmetry.space_group_name_H-M   'P 1'
#
loop_
_entity.id
_entity.type
_entity.pdbx_description
1 polymer ?
#
loop_
_entity_poly.entity_id
_entity_poly.type
_entity_poly.pdbx_seq_one_letter_code
_entity_poly.pdbx_strand_id
1 'polypeptide(L)' 'LLTAAAVGGIIKTNASISGAEVGCQGEVGSASAMAAAGLCAVMGGTPEQVENAAEIALEHHLGMTCDPVGGLVQVPCIE' A
#
# COMPACT_ATOMS: atom_id res chain seq x y z
N LEU A 1 0.09 -13.47 6.19
CA LEU A 1 -1.12 -12.75 5.71
C LEU A 1 -1.76 -11.86 6.78
N LEU A 2 -1.86 -12.29 8.04
CA LEU A 2 -2.51 -11.47 9.10
C LEU A 2 -1.86 -10.09 9.31
N THR A 3 -0.53 -9.99 9.32
CA THR A 3 0.17 -8.69 9.44
C THR A 3 -0.17 -7.73 8.31
N ALA A 4 -0.14 -8.23 7.07
CA ALA A 4 -0.53 -7.47 5.89
C ALA A 4 -2.00 -6.99 6.01
N ALA A 5 -2.91 -7.89 6.43
CA ALA A 5 -4.31 -7.53 6.64
C ALA A 5 -4.52 -6.50 7.75
N ALA A 6 -3.71 -6.53 8.81
CA ALA A 6 -3.75 -5.53 9.88
C ALA A 6 -3.37 -4.13 9.36
N VAL A 7 -2.30 -4.03 8.57
CA VAL A 7 -1.90 -2.76 7.92
C VAL A 7 -2.98 -2.27 6.95
N GLY A 8 -3.52 -3.16 6.11
CA GLY A 8 -4.64 -2.81 5.21
C GLY A 8 -5.88 -2.34 5.99
N GLY A 9 -6.16 -2.95 7.14
CA GLY A 9 -7.19 -2.52 8.07
C GLY A 9 -6.96 -1.11 8.59
N ILE A 10 -5.74 -0.80 9.06
CA ILE A 10 -5.37 0.55 9.53
C ILE A 10 -5.58 1.59 8.43
N ILE A 11 -5.11 1.32 7.21
CA ILE A 11 -5.28 2.23 6.07
C ILE A 11 -6.76 2.45 5.78
N LYS A 12 -7.56 1.38 5.70
CA LYS A 12 -9.01 1.51 5.40
C LYS A 12 -9.82 2.14 6.53
N THR A 13 -9.39 1.99 7.78
CA THR A 13 -10.06 2.64 8.92
C THR A 13 -9.81 4.15 8.92
N ASN A 14 -8.62 4.60 8.51
CA ASN A 14 -8.25 6.01 8.56
C ASN A 14 -8.46 6.76 7.23
N ALA A 15 -8.54 6.03 6.11
CA ALA A 15 -8.64 6.59 4.77
C ALA A 15 -9.38 5.63 3.81
N SER A 16 -9.17 5.80 2.51
CA SER A 16 -9.67 4.87 1.49
C SER A 16 -8.56 4.01 0.91
N ILE A 17 -8.95 2.85 0.38
CA ILE A 17 -8.11 1.97 -0.45
C ILE A 17 -8.59 1.97 -1.91
N SER A 18 -9.51 2.87 -2.26
CA SER A 18 -10.03 3.01 -3.62
C SER A 18 -9.18 3.99 -4.40
N GLY A 19 -8.65 3.56 -5.55
CA GLY A 19 -7.88 4.42 -6.45
C GLY A 19 -8.71 5.57 -7.00
N ALA A 20 -10.02 5.37 -7.10
CA ALA A 20 -10.96 6.40 -7.52
C ALA A 20 -11.18 7.52 -6.48
N GLU A 21 -10.93 7.26 -5.18
CA GLU A 21 -11.16 8.24 -4.11
C GLU A 21 -9.86 8.95 -3.70
N VAL A 22 -8.74 8.24 -3.68
CA VAL A 22 -7.46 8.76 -3.16
C VAL A 22 -6.27 8.57 -4.12
N GLY A 23 -6.51 8.16 -5.37
CA GLY A 23 -5.44 7.84 -6.32
C GLY A 23 -4.80 6.47 -6.08
N CYS A 24 -3.89 6.05 -6.97
CA CYS A 24 -3.23 4.74 -6.88
C CYS A 24 -2.41 4.54 -5.58
N GLN A 25 -2.11 5.58 -4.81
CA GLN A 25 -1.58 5.42 -3.44
C GLN A 25 -2.50 4.59 -2.53
N GLY A 26 -3.82 4.65 -2.75
CA GLY A 26 -4.79 3.85 -2.02
C GLY A 26 -4.85 2.39 -2.47
N GLU A 27 -4.38 2.08 -3.68
CA GLU A 27 -4.39 0.72 -4.25
C GLU A 27 -3.00 0.11 -4.24
N VAL A 28 -2.13 0.58 -5.14
CA VAL A 28 -0.74 0.10 -5.28
C VAL A 28 0.08 0.48 -4.05
N GLY A 29 -0.04 1.71 -3.56
CA GLY A 29 0.67 2.16 -2.37
C GLY A 29 0.27 1.37 -1.11
N SER A 30 -1.03 1.15 -0.90
CA SER A 30 -1.52 0.35 0.23
C SER A 30 -1.10 -1.12 0.10
N ALA A 31 -1.15 -1.71 -1.10
CA ALA A 31 -0.70 -3.07 -1.36
C ALA A 31 0.81 -3.22 -1.09
N SER A 32 1.62 -2.25 -1.51
CA SER A 32 3.06 -2.20 -1.24
C SER A 32 3.36 -2.16 0.26
N ALA A 33 2.66 -1.30 1.02
CA ALA A 33 2.77 -1.21 2.47
C ALA A 33 2.36 -2.52 3.18
N MET A 34 1.26 -3.13 2.76
CA MET A 34 0.79 -4.42 3.28
C MET A 34 1.81 -5.53 3.03
N ALA A 35 2.42 -5.57 1.84
CA ALA A 35 3.44 -6.55 1.48
C ALA A 35 4.73 -6.35 2.27
N ALA A 36 5.20 -5.10 2.41
CA ALA A 36 6.40 -4.76 3.17
C ALA A 36 6.28 -5.17 4.65
N ALA A 37 5.16 -4.84 5.31
CA ALA A 37 4.88 -5.27 6.67
C ALA A 37 4.78 -6.79 6.80
N GLY A 38 4.11 -7.45 5.85
CA GLY A 38 3.98 -8.89 5.82
C GLY A 38 5.34 -9.59 5.72
N LEU A 39 6.23 -9.12 4.84
CA LEU A 39 7.56 -9.67 4.66
C LEU A 39 8.46 -9.38 5.87
N CYS A 40 8.44 -8.16 6.40
CA CYS A 40 9.20 -7.79 7.60
C CYS A 40 8.87 -8.72 8.78
N ALA A 41 7.58 -9.00 9.00
CA ALA A 41 7.14 -9.93 10.03
C ALA A 41 7.62 -11.38 9.77
N VAL A 42 7.59 -11.85 8.52
CA VAL A 42 8.12 -13.18 8.15
C VAL A 42 9.63 -13.27 8.39
N MET A 43 10.36 -12.17 8.21
CA MET A 43 11.80 -12.09 8.48
C MET A 43 12.14 -11.94 9.97
N GLY A 44 11.15 -11.94 10.86
CA GLY A 44 11.35 -11.82 12.31
C GLY A 44 11.54 -10.39 12.81
N GLY A 45 11.09 -9.39 12.05
CA GLY A 45 11.10 -8.00 12.49
C GLY A 45 10.21 -7.73 13.70
N THR A 46 10.58 -6.74 14.51
CA THR A 46 9.75 -6.27 15.64
C THR A 46 8.51 -5.52 15.14
N PRO A 47 7.47 -5.32 15.96
CA PRO A 47 6.31 -4.52 15.58
C PRO A 47 6.70 -3.13 15.04
N GLU A 48 7.69 -2.46 15.64
CA GLU A 48 8.17 -1.15 15.20
C GLU A 48 8.83 -1.23 13.81
N GLN A 49 9.57 -2.30 13.51
CA GLN A 49 10.16 -2.51 12.19
C GLN A 49 9.11 -2.84 11.14
N VAL A 50 8.07 -3.58 11.52
CA VAL A 50 6.92 -3.88 10.64
C VAL A 50 6.18 -2.59 10.28
N GLU A 51 5.93 -1.73 11.26
CA GLU A 51 5.30 -0.42 11.05
C GLU A 51 6.19 0.48 10.18
N ASN A 52 7.49 0.56 10.47
CA ASN A 52 8.43 1.35 9.67
C ASN A 52 8.54 0.84 8.22
N ALA A 53 8.53 -0.48 8.00
CA ALA A 53 8.53 -1.05 6.65
C ALA A 53 7.25 -0.68 5.87
N ALA A 54 6.08 -0.76 6.52
CA ALA A 54 4.82 -0.32 5.90
C ALA A 54 4.80 1.19 5.62
N GLU A 55 5.30 1.99 6.57
CA GLU A 55 5.35 3.44 6.48
C GLU A 55 6.22 3.90 5.31
N ILE A 56 7.47 3.44 5.21
CA ILE A 56 8.37 3.76 4.10
C ILE A 56 7.76 3.36 2.74
N ALA A 57 7.18 2.16 2.66
CA ALA A 57 6.57 1.68 1.43
C ALA A 57 5.39 2.55 0.99
N LEU A 58 4.54 3.00 1.93
CA LEU A 58 3.44 3.91 1.64
C LEU A 58 3.95 5.32 1.29
N GLU A 59 4.97 5.82 1.99
CA GLU A 59 5.59 7.12 1.76
C GLU A 59 6.06 7.26 0.30
N HIS A 60 6.68 6.22 -0.25
CA HIS A 60 7.17 6.19 -1.63
C HIS A 60 6.06 6.17 -2.70
N HIS A 61 4.80 6.14 -2.29
CA HIS A 61 3.64 6.22 -3.18
C HIS A 61 2.76 7.45 -2.88
N LEU A 62 3.12 8.32 -1.93
CA LEU A 62 2.29 9.48 -1.58
C LEU A 62 2.13 10.44 -2.76
N GLY A 63 0.89 10.84 -3.03
CA GLY A 63 0.52 11.70 -4.15
C GLY A 63 0.32 10.96 -5.48
N MET A 64 0.46 9.63 -5.51
CA MET A 64 0.26 8.86 -6.73
C MET A 64 -1.21 8.87 -7.15
N THR A 65 -1.49 9.52 -8.27
CA THR A 65 -2.84 9.64 -8.85
C THR A 65 -3.26 8.37 -9.59
N CYS A 66 -4.55 8.25 -9.91
CA CYS A 66 -5.07 7.20 -10.79
C CYS A 66 -5.57 7.83 -12.09
N ASP A 67 -4.71 7.87 -13.11
CA ASP A 67 -5.03 8.37 -14.46
C ASP A 67 -4.35 7.51 -15.54
N PRO A 68 -4.84 6.28 -15.74
CA PRO A 68 -4.20 5.36 -16.67
C PRO A 68 -4.54 5.67 -18.13
N VAL A 69 -3.61 5.31 -19.03
CA VAL A 69 -3.75 5.53 -20.48
C VAL A 69 -5.00 4.84 -21.01
N GLY A 70 -5.91 5.63 -21.60
CA GLY A 70 -7.16 5.14 -22.16
C GLY A 70 -8.13 4.57 -21.13
N GLY A 71 -7.93 4.84 -19.83
CA GLY A 71 -8.73 4.24 -18.75
C GLY A 71 -8.46 2.74 -18.54
N LEU A 72 -7.37 2.20 -19.09
CA LEU A 72 -7.05 0.77 -19.07
C LEU A 72 -6.09 0.44 -17.93
N VAL A 73 -6.29 -0.70 -17.26
CA VAL A 73 -5.37 -1.19 -16.21
C VAL A 73 -4.12 -1.83 -16.84
N GLN A 74 -3.31 -1.00 -17.50
CA GLN A 74 -2.12 -1.41 -18.23
C GLN A 74 -0.98 -0.42 -17.97
N VAL A 75 -1.12 0.83 -18.40
CA VAL A 75 -0.09 1.87 -18.27
C VAL A 75 -0.64 3.01 -17.43
N PRO A 76 0.01 3.38 -16.31
CA PRO A 76 1.24 2.81 -15.73
C PRO A 76 1.02 1.57 -14.84
N CYS A 77 -0.20 1.03 -14.73
CA CYS A 77 -0.57 0.06 -13.69
C CYS A 77 0.27 -1.23 -13.60
N ILE A 78 0.98 -1.63 -14.66
CA ILE A 78 1.80 -2.86 -14.68
C ILE A 78 3.18 -2.65 -14.02
N GLU A 79 3.75 -1.44 -14.11
CA GLU A 79 5.09 -1.13 -13.61
C GLU A 79 5.10 -0.61 -12.17
#